data_AF-A0A817W824-F1
#
_entry.id   AF-A0A817W824-F1
#
_cell.length_a   1.000
_cell.length_b   1.000
_cell.length_c   1.000
_cell.angle_alpha   90.00
_cell.angle_beta   90.00
_cell.angle_gamma   90.00
#
_symmetry.space_group_name_H-M   'P 1'
#
loop_
_entity.id
_entity.type
_entity.pdbx_description
1 polymer ?
#
loop_
_entity_poly.entity_id
_entity_poly.type
_entity_poly.pdbx_seq_one_letter_code
_entity_poly.pdbx_strand_id
1 'polypeptide(L)'
;MNGSAAKLKTNGKGLSEIQPPPGTFIQFACSANQTSLAVLGANRNSLYTKHLLQNITEENVPISDLFRRVRNAVHQESNQRQIPLSMDGLRQHKQASLNEVIVARLRTQDFLSKEPLSQSEYRYYERCKEYYRGTGKPLVSVASEVLDNSIGLTSSILKFGIDDNYCNFDVQDFLTTFCEKMPLKMDDIVVKGIQAGSVIMTVAITGETKSNDKKRCLQLVYKSFTDSLQDELGKMKTFFIFMGPEESLLKIQKYQEKLYLHPEFNRVYVRGRDFWQGALSDGKGRGSPYYCPVGWKRWSFYVTDRFDEKFNGWCICYHGTKFAYGISILLNGLKPAYRHEHGAGIYVTPSINYASHPRYAEVKQIPSSFRNTFKLGDYIQYVLECRVHPNSIKKIVLETLRCKNNVRIDPNIENERLEWVIDTYKKTIVDFNDPESPIVCTGLMIRVTQDHPGLLPESQWWFASHLCESENCCKAGIELSILTRKLQRGSTCSIIYD
;
A
#
# COMPACT_ATOMS: atom_id res chain seq x y z
N MET A 1 17.43 42.88 -64.08
CA MET A 1 16.65 42.79 -65.32
C MET A 1 16.99 41.49 -66.02
N ASN A 2 15.94 40.76 -66.41
CA ASN A 2 15.83 39.76 -67.47
C ASN A 2 16.75 38.53 -67.48
N GLY A 3 16.08 37.38 -67.36
CA GLY A 3 16.63 36.05 -67.58
C GLY A 3 16.65 35.63 -69.05
N SER A 4 17.03 34.38 -69.28
CA SER A 4 16.70 33.66 -70.50
C SER A 4 16.75 32.15 -70.25
N ALA A 5 15.75 31.49 -70.84
CA ALA A 5 15.31 30.14 -70.56
C ALA A 5 16.12 29.09 -71.32
N ALA A 6 16.46 27.98 -70.65
CA ALA A 6 17.00 26.79 -71.29
C ALA A 6 15.85 25.89 -71.77
N LYS A 7 15.72 25.77 -73.11
CA LYS A 7 14.92 24.77 -73.81
C LYS A 7 15.37 23.35 -73.39
N LEU A 8 14.49 22.56 -72.78
CA LEU A 8 14.66 21.11 -72.74
C LEU A 8 14.18 20.48 -74.05
N LYS A 9 15.09 19.78 -74.73
CA LYS A 9 14.80 18.91 -75.87
C LYS A 9 14.02 17.69 -75.39
N THR A 10 12.88 17.43 -76.03
CA THR A 10 12.17 16.15 -75.96
C THR A 10 12.73 15.21 -77.02
N ASN A 11 13.07 13.98 -76.64
CA ASN A 11 13.03 12.80 -77.52
C ASN A 11 13.29 11.52 -76.69
N GLY A 12 12.24 10.71 -76.50
CA GLY A 12 12.34 9.38 -75.90
C GLY A 12 11.01 8.88 -75.31
N LYS A 13 10.42 7.88 -75.95
CA LYS A 13 9.13 7.23 -75.64
C LYS A 13 8.97 6.74 -74.19
N GLY A 14 7.78 6.94 -73.61
CA GLY A 14 7.24 6.18 -72.48
C GLY A 14 6.97 7.04 -71.24
N LEU A 15 5.72 7.02 -70.74
CA LEU A 15 5.39 7.51 -69.40
C LEU A 15 6.17 6.67 -68.39
N SER A 16 7.36 7.14 -68.01
CA SER A 16 8.14 6.50 -66.95
C SER A 16 7.28 6.45 -65.69
N GLU A 17 7.21 5.28 -65.06
CA GLU A 17 6.54 5.09 -63.78
C GLU A 17 7.12 6.10 -62.77
N ILE A 18 6.26 6.97 -62.23
CA ILE A 18 6.68 7.93 -61.21
C ILE A 18 6.93 7.13 -59.93
N GLN A 19 8.21 6.99 -59.57
CA GLN A 19 8.58 6.44 -58.27
C GLN A 19 8.32 7.52 -57.21
N PRO A 20 7.55 7.23 -56.15
CA PRO A 20 7.27 8.21 -55.10
C PRO A 20 8.58 8.60 -54.39
N PRO A 21 8.83 9.89 -54.09
CA PRO A 21 9.99 10.31 -53.31
C PRO A 21 10.05 9.57 -51.96
N PRO A 22 11.24 9.19 -51.46
CA PRO A 22 11.37 8.52 -50.17
C PRO A 22 10.70 9.31 -49.03
N GLY A 23 9.91 8.63 -48.20
CA GLY A 23 9.15 9.23 -47.11
C GLY A 23 7.82 9.85 -47.52
N THR A 24 7.36 9.64 -48.75
CA THR A 24 6.04 10.09 -49.23
C THR A 24 5.06 8.94 -49.40
N PHE A 25 3.77 9.23 -49.21
CA PHE A 25 2.67 8.36 -49.61
C PHE A 25 1.74 9.21 -50.47
N ILE A 26 1.62 8.88 -51.75
CA ILE A 26 0.85 9.67 -52.71
C ILE A 26 -0.40 8.88 -53.09
N GLN A 27 -1.56 9.50 -52.91
CA GLN A 27 -2.84 8.87 -53.20
C GLN A 27 -3.64 9.71 -54.20
N PHE A 28 -4.04 9.08 -55.30
CA PHE A 28 -4.92 9.66 -56.31
C PHE A 28 -6.33 9.10 -56.20
N ALA A 29 -7.33 9.94 -56.47
CA ALA A 29 -8.73 9.55 -56.46
C ALA A 29 -9.08 8.51 -57.55
N CYS A 30 -8.30 8.45 -58.64
CA CYS A 30 -8.47 7.49 -59.72
C CYS A 30 -7.13 7.20 -60.41
N SER A 31 -7.08 6.15 -61.23
CA SER A 31 -5.89 5.76 -61.98
C SER A 31 -5.65 6.67 -63.19
N ALA A 32 -4.45 6.63 -63.77
CA ALA A 32 -4.16 7.38 -64.98
C ALA A 32 -5.21 7.09 -66.08
N ASN A 33 -5.62 8.14 -66.79
CA ASN A 33 -6.67 8.09 -67.83
C ASN A 33 -8.08 7.70 -67.34
N GLN A 34 -8.34 7.70 -66.03
CA GLN A 34 -9.70 7.61 -65.48
C GLN A 34 -10.20 8.97 -65.00
N THR A 35 -11.53 9.12 -64.90
CA THR A 35 -12.18 10.30 -64.34
C THR A 35 -12.66 10.00 -62.93
N SER A 36 -12.39 10.89 -61.97
CA SER A 36 -12.96 10.80 -60.63
C SER A 36 -14.45 11.11 -60.67
N LEU A 37 -15.28 10.20 -60.16
CA LEU A 37 -16.73 10.33 -60.16
C LEU A 37 -17.22 11.18 -58.99
N ALA A 38 -18.32 11.90 -59.21
CA ALA A 38 -19.14 12.47 -58.14
C ALA A 38 -20.06 11.39 -57.54
N VAL A 39 -20.51 11.61 -56.31
CA VAL A 39 -21.58 10.79 -55.72
C VAL A 39 -22.88 11.10 -56.47
N LEU A 40 -23.68 10.07 -56.79
CA LEU A 40 -25.01 10.27 -57.40
C LEU A 40 -25.91 11.04 -56.41
N GLY A 41 -26.44 12.19 -56.83
CA GLY A 41 -27.27 13.09 -56.01
C GLY A 41 -26.57 14.40 -55.62
N ALA A 42 -27.25 15.25 -54.83
CA ALA A 42 -26.79 16.60 -54.46
C ALA A 42 -25.69 16.63 -53.38
N ASN A 43 -24.74 15.69 -53.41
CA ASN A 43 -23.65 15.63 -52.44
C ASN A 43 -22.47 16.51 -52.89
N ARG A 44 -21.90 17.31 -51.97
CA ARG A 44 -20.80 18.26 -52.29
C ARG A 44 -19.45 17.58 -52.57
N ASN A 45 -19.30 16.29 -52.25
CA ASN A 45 -18.02 15.58 -52.26
C ASN A 45 -17.92 14.58 -53.43
N SER A 46 -16.68 14.34 -53.89
CA SER A 46 -16.39 13.25 -54.82
C SER A 46 -16.64 11.89 -54.16
N LEU A 47 -16.86 10.85 -54.97
CA LEU A 47 -17.02 9.47 -54.48
C LEU A 47 -15.81 9.02 -53.65
N TYR A 48 -14.61 9.40 -54.09
CA TYR A 48 -13.38 9.13 -53.35
C TYR A 48 -13.35 9.88 -52.00
N THR A 49 -13.69 11.17 -51.98
CA THR A 49 -13.70 11.98 -50.75
C THR A 49 -14.72 11.45 -49.74
N LYS A 50 -15.89 10.99 -50.19
CA LYS A 50 -16.89 10.33 -49.32
C LYS A 50 -16.28 9.15 -48.57
N HIS A 51 -15.66 8.21 -49.30
CA HIS A 51 -15.06 7.01 -48.70
C HIS A 51 -13.83 7.31 -47.84
N LEU A 52 -13.02 8.30 -48.23
CA LEU A 52 -11.90 8.76 -47.42
C LEU A 52 -12.39 9.28 -46.07
N LEU A 53 -13.39 10.17 -46.05
CA LEU A 53 -13.92 10.73 -44.80
C LEU A 53 -14.55 9.68 -43.88
N GLN A 54 -15.11 8.60 -44.44
CA GLN A 54 -15.66 7.49 -43.66
C GLN A 54 -14.57 6.63 -42.99
N ASN A 55 -13.39 6.51 -43.60
CA ASN A 55 -12.32 5.65 -43.10
C ASN A 55 -11.25 6.43 -42.29
N ILE A 56 -11.12 7.74 -42.49
CA ILE A 56 -10.06 8.56 -41.84
C ILE A 56 -10.28 8.76 -40.33
N THR A 57 -11.49 8.53 -39.83
CA THR A 57 -11.82 8.63 -38.41
C THR A 57 -11.46 7.38 -37.62
N GLU A 58 -11.07 6.28 -38.28
CA GLU A 58 -10.66 5.06 -37.60
C GLU A 58 -9.21 5.18 -37.10
N GLU A 59 -9.03 5.06 -35.78
CA GLU A 59 -7.73 5.17 -35.12
C GLU A 59 -6.89 3.89 -35.30
N ASN A 60 -5.55 4.03 -35.23
CA ASN A 60 -4.59 2.91 -35.24
C ASN A 60 -4.65 2.00 -36.49
N VAL A 61 -5.15 2.50 -37.63
CA VAL A 61 -5.13 1.79 -38.90
C VAL A 61 -3.88 2.20 -39.69
N PRO A 62 -3.02 1.26 -40.13
CA PRO A 62 -1.90 1.57 -41.01
C PRO A 62 -2.38 2.31 -42.26
N ILE A 63 -1.66 3.35 -42.68
CA ILE A 63 -2.07 4.20 -43.81
C ILE A 63 -2.32 3.39 -45.10
N SER A 64 -1.53 2.34 -45.32
CA SER A 64 -1.70 1.38 -46.42
C SER A 64 -3.04 0.65 -46.36
N ASP A 65 -3.48 0.27 -45.17
CA ASP A 65 -4.73 -0.45 -44.95
C ASP A 65 -5.93 0.47 -45.09
N LEU A 66 -5.85 1.69 -44.57
CA LEU A 66 -6.87 2.72 -44.77
C LEU A 66 -7.12 2.97 -46.26
N PHE A 67 -6.06 3.24 -47.03
CA PHE A 67 -6.23 3.51 -48.46
C PHE A 67 -6.59 2.28 -49.29
N ARG A 68 -6.23 1.07 -48.84
CA ARG A 68 -6.74 -0.18 -49.41
C ARG A 68 -8.26 -0.30 -49.22
N ARG A 69 -8.80 0.04 -48.04
CA ARG A 69 -10.25 0.06 -47.80
C ARG A 69 -10.97 1.10 -48.67
N VAL A 70 -10.44 2.32 -48.72
CA VAL A 70 -10.97 3.39 -49.58
C VAL A 70 -10.98 2.96 -51.05
N ARG A 71 -9.90 2.35 -51.53
CA ARG A 71 -9.80 1.81 -52.90
C ARG A 71 -10.88 0.78 -53.18
N ASN A 72 -11.08 -0.18 -52.29
CA ASN A 72 -12.08 -1.24 -52.44
C ASN A 72 -13.50 -0.66 -52.47
N ALA A 73 -13.81 0.28 -51.57
CA ALA A 73 -15.14 0.87 -51.47
C ALA A 73 -15.48 1.74 -52.69
N VAL A 74 -14.54 2.54 -53.19
CA VAL A 74 -14.70 3.32 -54.42
C VAL A 74 -14.86 2.41 -55.65
N HIS A 75 -14.07 1.33 -55.74
CA HIS A 75 -14.15 0.39 -56.84
C HIS A 75 -15.51 -0.33 -56.89
N GLN A 76 -16.03 -0.71 -55.73
CA GLN A 76 -17.35 -1.33 -55.60
C GLN A 76 -18.49 -0.35 -55.94
N GLU A 77 -18.55 0.82 -55.29
CA GLU A 77 -19.66 1.77 -55.49
C GLU A 77 -19.67 2.39 -56.90
N SER A 78 -18.49 2.49 -57.55
CA SER A 78 -18.41 2.96 -58.93
C SER A 78 -18.84 1.93 -59.99
N ASN A 79 -19.23 0.72 -59.61
CA ASN A 79 -19.37 -0.43 -60.52
C ASN A 79 -18.10 -0.63 -61.36
N GLN A 80 -16.94 -0.63 -60.68
CA GLN A 80 -15.62 -0.83 -61.27
C GLN A 80 -15.13 0.27 -62.23
N ARG A 81 -15.86 1.39 -62.34
CA ARG A 81 -15.50 2.51 -63.24
C ARG A 81 -14.40 3.42 -62.69
N GLN A 82 -14.13 3.38 -61.39
CA GLN A 82 -13.10 4.18 -60.73
C GLN A 82 -12.20 3.30 -59.85
N ILE A 83 -10.88 3.42 -60.03
CA ILE A 83 -9.88 2.70 -59.23
C ILE A 83 -8.87 3.72 -58.67
N PRO A 84 -8.92 4.04 -57.36
CA PRO A 84 -7.90 4.88 -56.72
C PRO A 84 -6.49 4.28 -56.83
N LEU A 85 -5.48 5.13 -57.03
CA LEU A 85 -4.08 4.72 -57.18
C LEU A 85 -3.24 5.16 -55.97
N SER A 86 -2.49 4.23 -55.40
CA SER A 86 -1.60 4.43 -54.25
C SER A 86 -0.15 4.28 -54.71
N MET A 87 0.72 5.21 -54.31
CA MET A 87 2.17 5.12 -54.49
C MET A 87 2.83 5.25 -53.12
N ASP A 88 3.59 4.24 -52.72
CA ASP A 88 4.19 4.13 -51.39
C ASP A 88 5.72 4.27 -51.47
N GLY A 89 6.24 5.37 -50.93
CA GLY A 89 7.67 5.61 -50.75
C GLY A 89 8.10 5.55 -49.28
N LEU A 90 7.26 5.04 -48.37
CA LEU A 90 7.56 4.93 -46.94
C LEU A 90 8.60 3.82 -46.69
N ARG A 91 9.52 4.04 -45.75
CA ARG A 91 10.57 3.06 -45.41
C ARG A 91 10.06 2.04 -44.39
N GLN A 92 10.47 0.78 -44.53
CA GLN A 92 10.00 -0.42 -43.79
C GLN A 92 9.95 -0.33 -42.25
N HIS A 93 10.57 0.67 -41.61
CA HIS A 93 10.60 0.81 -40.15
C HIS A 93 9.53 1.74 -39.55
N LYS A 94 8.61 2.30 -40.35
CA LYS A 94 7.45 3.06 -39.83
C LYS A 94 6.19 2.65 -40.58
N GLN A 95 5.36 1.79 -39.98
CA GLN A 95 3.94 1.76 -40.31
C GLN A 95 3.37 3.11 -39.88
N ALA A 96 3.33 4.09 -40.78
CA ALA A 96 2.67 5.35 -40.48
C ALA A 96 1.16 5.07 -40.36
N SER A 97 0.59 5.32 -39.18
CA SER A 97 -0.87 5.26 -38.99
C SER A 97 -1.40 6.69 -38.85
N LEU A 98 -2.59 6.96 -39.40
CA LEU A 98 -3.28 8.21 -39.11
C LEU A 98 -3.91 8.09 -37.73
N ASN A 99 -3.81 9.15 -36.93
CA ASN A 99 -4.26 9.16 -35.53
C ASN A 99 -3.59 8.04 -34.69
N GLU A 100 -2.27 7.84 -34.80
CA GLU A 100 -1.55 7.13 -33.74
C GLU A 100 -1.85 7.82 -32.42
N VAL A 101 -2.43 7.08 -31.47
CA VAL A 101 -2.43 7.51 -30.08
C VAL A 101 -0.98 7.42 -29.61
N ILE A 102 -0.20 8.47 -29.87
CA ILE A 102 1.07 8.68 -29.19
C ILE A 102 0.70 9.02 -27.75
N VAL A 103 0.46 8.00 -26.92
CA VAL A 103 0.57 8.18 -25.48
C VAL A 103 2.04 8.54 -25.27
N ALA A 104 2.33 9.81 -25.02
CA ALA A 104 3.68 10.25 -24.75
C ALA A 104 4.22 9.43 -23.58
N ARG A 105 5.15 8.51 -23.87
CA ARG A 105 5.78 7.67 -22.85
C ARG A 105 6.40 8.57 -21.81
N LEU A 106 6.10 8.34 -20.54
CA LEU A 106 6.74 9.06 -19.44
C LEU A 106 8.24 8.78 -19.48
N ARG A 107 9.07 9.82 -19.53
CA ARG A 107 10.53 9.69 -19.43
C ARG A 107 10.97 10.16 -18.05
N THR A 108 11.76 9.35 -17.37
CA THR A 108 12.24 9.64 -16.02
C THR A 108 12.95 11.00 -15.94
N GLN A 109 13.73 11.36 -16.97
CA GLN A 109 14.44 12.64 -17.05
C GLN A 109 13.53 13.87 -16.95
N ASP A 110 12.26 13.75 -17.35
CA ASP A 110 11.31 14.86 -17.35
C ASP A 110 10.81 15.20 -15.92
N PHE A 111 11.03 14.33 -14.94
CA PHE A 111 10.50 14.46 -13.57
C PHE A 111 11.59 14.63 -12.50
N LEU A 112 12.85 14.74 -12.91
CA LEU A 112 13.98 14.80 -11.99
C LEU A 112 13.94 16.09 -11.17
N SER A 113 13.86 15.94 -9.84
CA SER A 113 14.02 17.05 -8.91
C SER A 113 15.48 17.45 -8.81
N LYS A 114 15.73 18.76 -8.77
CA LYS A 114 17.06 19.31 -8.49
C LYS A 114 17.38 19.31 -6.99
N GLU A 115 16.38 19.14 -6.13
CA GLU A 115 16.55 19.16 -4.68
C GLU A 115 16.79 17.73 -4.16
N PRO A 116 17.97 17.46 -3.57
CA PRO A 116 18.24 16.18 -2.94
C PRO A 116 17.35 15.99 -1.71
N LEU A 117 17.24 14.74 -1.24
CA LEU A 117 16.59 14.45 0.03
C LEU A 117 17.28 15.19 1.18
N SER A 118 16.49 15.69 2.12
CA SER A 118 17.05 16.18 3.38
C SER A 118 17.72 15.04 4.17
N GLN A 119 18.61 15.38 5.09
CA GLN A 119 19.34 14.38 5.88
C GLN A 119 18.42 13.48 6.73
N SER A 120 17.30 14.03 7.23
CA SER A 120 16.27 13.31 7.98
C SER A 120 15.49 12.36 7.07
N GLU A 121 15.06 12.81 5.88
CA GLU A 121 14.41 11.96 4.89
C GLU A 121 15.32 10.81 4.44
N TYR A 122 16.60 11.10 4.18
CA TYR A 122 17.57 10.08 3.83
C TYR A 122 17.64 8.98 4.91
N ARG A 123 17.78 9.36 6.20
CA ARG A 123 17.80 8.40 7.32
C ARG A 123 16.49 7.60 7.42
N TYR A 124 15.35 8.27 7.23
CA TYR A 124 14.05 7.62 7.22
C TYR A 124 13.95 6.55 6.13
N TYR A 125 14.34 6.88 4.90
CA TYR A 125 14.28 5.93 3.78
C TYR A 125 15.33 4.83 3.88
N GLU A 126 16.51 5.07 4.46
CA GLU A 126 17.47 3.99 4.76
C GLU A 126 16.90 2.97 5.75
N ARG A 127 16.20 3.42 6.81
CA ARG A 127 15.48 2.50 7.72
C ARG A 127 14.38 1.71 7.01
N CYS A 128 13.66 2.34 6.08
CA CYS A 128 12.68 1.64 5.25
C CYS A 128 13.35 0.59 4.36
N LYS A 129 14.54 0.86 3.83
CA LYS A 129 15.34 -0.12 3.07
C LYS A 129 15.84 -1.25 3.95
N GLU A 130 16.27 -1.00 5.18
CA GLU A 130 16.64 -2.05 6.13
C GLU A 130 15.47 -3.00 6.40
N TYR A 131 14.27 -2.45 6.62
CA TYR A 131 13.04 -3.23 6.72
C TYR A 131 12.79 -4.08 5.45
N TYR A 132 12.89 -3.47 4.27
CA TYR A 132 12.74 -4.17 3.00
C TYR A 132 13.78 -5.27 2.81
N ARG A 133 15.06 -5.03 3.11
CA ARG A 133 16.14 -6.04 3.03
C ARG A 133 15.90 -7.21 3.97
N GLY A 134 15.34 -6.95 5.15
CA GLY A 134 15.01 -8.01 6.12
C GLY A 134 13.76 -8.81 5.76
N THR A 135 12.77 -8.18 5.12
CA THR A 135 11.43 -8.77 4.93
C THR A 135 11.11 -9.15 3.49
N GLY A 136 11.83 -8.60 2.52
CA GLY A 136 11.50 -8.64 1.10
C GLY A 136 10.27 -7.80 0.72
N LYS A 137 9.70 -7.01 1.64
CA LYS A 137 8.42 -6.30 1.47
C LYS A 137 8.56 -4.78 1.66
N PRO A 138 7.77 -3.95 0.95
CA PRO A 138 7.75 -2.52 1.19
C PRO A 138 7.17 -2.18 2.57
N LEU A 139 7.67 -1.13 3.20
CA LEU A 139 6.96 -0.49 4.31
C LEU A 139 5.79 0.31 3.74
N VAL A 140 4.56 -0.11 4.05
CA VAL A 140 3.33 0.55 3.60
C VAL A 140 2.78 1.45 4.72
N SER A 141 2.64 2.73 4.43
CA SER A 141 2.15 3.76 5.35
C SER A 141 0.97 4.52 4.74
N VAL A 142 0.01 4.91 5.57
CA VAL A 142 -1.18 5.65 5.13
C VAL A 142 -1.51 6.72 6.15
N ALA A 143 -1.80 7.92 5.66
CA ALA A 143 -2.18 9.05 6.48
C ALA A 143 -3.57 8.86 7.10
N SER A 144 -3.78 9.42 8.27
CA SER A 144 -5.05 9.35 9.00
C SER A 144 -6.21 9.92 8.18
N GLU A 145 -5.93 11.00 7.45
CA GLU A 145 -6.84 11.72 6.57
C GLU A 145 -7.31 10.86 5.40
N VAL A 146 -6.62 9.78 5.04
CA VAL A 146 -7.13 8.81 4.05
C VAL A 146 -8.14 7.88 4.70
N LEU A 147 -7.87 7.45 5.93
CA LEU A 147 -8.66 6.43 6.63
C LEU A 147 -9.94 6.94 7.29
N ASP A 148 -10.05 8.25 7.51
CA ASP A 148 -11.15 8.90 8.22
C ASP A 148 -11.99 9.79 7.30
N ASN A 149 -13.22 9.38 6.99
CA ASN A 149 -14.14 10.13 6.11
C ASN A 149 -14.57 11.51 6.63
N SER A 150 -14.34 11.85 7.90
CA SER A 150 -14.70 13.15 8.47
C SER A 150 -13.68 14.26 8.19
N ILE A 151 -12.44 13.90 7.83
CA ILE A 151 -11.35 14.84 7.56
C ILE A 151 -11.19 15.04 6.04
N GLY A 152 -10.96 16.28 5.59
CA GLY A 152 -10.65 16.56 4.18
C GLY A 152 -9.22 16.17 3.81
N LEU A 153 -8.97 15.85 2.53
CA LEU A 153 -7.61 15.69 2.01
C LEU A 153 -7.08 17.03 1.50
N THR A 154 -5.93 17.48 2.01
CA THR A 154 -5.20 18.64 1.46
C THR A 154 -4.47 18.28 0.17
N SER A 155 -3.98 17.04 0.07
CA SER A 155 -3.46 16.45 -1.16
C SER A 155 -3.71 14.94 -1.20
N SER A 156 -3.62 14.36 -2.40
CA SER A 156 -3.85 12.92 -2.63
C SER A 156 -2.65 12.36 -3.37
N ILE A 157 -1.57 12.08 -2.64
CA ILE A 157 -0.34 11.55 -3.22
C ILE A 157 -0.10 10.09 -2.84
N LEU A 158 0.58 9.40 -3.75
CA LEU A 158 1.32 8.18 -3.51
C LEU A 158 2.80 8.53 -3.55
N LYS A 159 3.54 8.29 -2.46
CA LYS A 159 5.00 8.46 -2.44
C LYS A 159 5.67 7.10 -2.39
N PHE A 160 6.56 6.84 -3.33
CA PHE A 160 7.25 5.57 -3.50
C PHE A 160 8.73 5.72 -3.16
N GLY A 161 9.29 4.69 -2.51
CA GLY A 161 10.71 4.46 -2.44
C GLY A 161 11.04 3.15 -3.17
N ILE A 162 11.88 3.22 -4.19
CA ILE A 162 12.26 2.10 -5.06
C ILE A 162 13.78 1.97 -5.06
N ASP A 163 14.28 0.79 -4.71
CA ASP A 163 15.72 0.50 -4.61
C ASP A 163 16.32 0.21 -5.98
N ASP A 164 16.30 1.22 -6.84
CA ASP A 164 16.89 1.16 -8.18
C ASP A 164 17.77 2.37 -8.47
N ASN A 165 18.59 2.24 -9.51
CA ASN A 165 19.44 3.31 -9.97
C ASN A 165 18.60 4.41 -10.62
N TYR A 166 18.58 5.57 -9.96
CA TYR A 166 17.93 6.79 -10.40
C TYR A 166 18.17 7.17 -11.87
N CYS A 167 19.38 6.95 -12.40
CA CYS A 167 19.71 7.31 -13.79
C CYS A 167 19.08 6.38 -14.84
N ASN A 168 18.76 5.14 -14.46
CA ASN A 168 18.30 4.08 -15.37
C ASN A 168 16.86 3.63 -15.08
N PHE A 169 16.20 4.23 -14.10
CA PHE A 169 14.85 3.89 -13.72
C PHE A 169 13.86 4.18 -14.85
N ASP A 170 12.97 3.25 -15.18
CA ASP A 170 11.90 3.42 -16.17
C ASP A 170 10.57 3.70 -15.44
N VAL A 171 10.22 4.98 -15.34
CA VAL A 171 9.00 5.41 -14.65
C VAL A 171 7.72 4.91 -15.33
N GLN A 172 7.72 4.77 -16.66
CA GLN A 172 6.56 4.27 -17.38
C GLN A 172 6.31 2.80 -17.02
N ASP A 173 7.33 1.96 -17.16
CA ASP A 173 7.22 0.53 -16.92
C ASP A 173 6.81 0.21 -15.47
N PHE A 174 7.43 0.92 -14.51
CA PHE A 174 7.08 0.79 -13.10
C PHE A 174 5.62 1.15 -12.83
N LEU A 175 5.16 2.31 -13.31
CA LEU A 175 3.78 2.77 -13.04
C LEU A 175 2.74 1.93 -13.79
N THR A 176 3.02 1.49 -15.02
CA THR A 176 2.15 0.56 -15.74
C THR A 176 1.99 -0.74 -14.95
N THR A 177 3.09 -1.36 -14.53
CA THR A 177 3.06 -2.60 -13.74
C THR A 177 2.36 -2.40 -12.39
N PHE A 178 2.57 -1.25 -11.73
CA PHE A 178 1.91 -0.92 -10.47
C PHE A 178 0.39 -0.76 -10.64
N CYS A 179 -0.03 -0.01 -11.65
CA CYS A 179 -1.45 0.23 -11.95
C CYS A 179 -2.18 -1.05 -12.36
N GLU A 180 -1.54 -1.98 -13.08
CA GLU A 180 -2.13 -3.30 -13.39
C GLU A 180 -2.47 -4.12 -12.14
N LYS A 181 -1.75 -3.89 -11.04
CA LYS A 181 -1.91 -4.61 -9.77
C LYS A 181 -2.83 -3.88 -8.78
N MET A 182 -3.27 -2.67 -9.11
CA MET A 182 -3.99 -1.78 -8.20
C MET A 182 -5.31 -1.32 -8.81
N PRO A 183 -6.30 -0.93 -7.99
CA PRO A 183 -7.52 -0.29 -8.50
C PRO A 183 -7.25 1.17 -8.89
N LEU A 184 -6.30 1.40 -9.80
CA LEU A 184 -5.78 2.70 -10.22
C LEU A 184 -5.40 2.67 -11.70
N LYS A 185 -5.77 3.70 -12.47
CA LYS A 185 -5.40 3.80 -13.89
C LYS A 185 -4.24 4.78 -14.09
N MET A 186 -3.49 4.57 -15.17
CA MET A 186 -2.41 5.50 -15.57
C MET A 186 -2.92 6.92 -15.81
N ASP A 187 -4.11 7.08 -16.40
CA ASP A 187 -4.70 8.40 -16.67
C ASP A 187 -5.15 9.14 -15.40
N ASP A 188 -5.32 8.42 -14.29
CA ASP A 188 -5.73 8.97 -13.00
C ASP A 188 -4.55 9.50 -12.17
N ILE A 189 -3.32 9.41 -12.70
CA ILE A 189 -2.12 9.79 -11.98
C ILE A 189 -1.21 10.74 -12.76
N VAL A 190 -0.52 11.60 -12.00
CA VAL A 190 0.52 12.50 -12.54
C VAL A 190 1.76 12.43 -11.67
N VAL A 191 2.90 12.13 -12.28
CA VAL A 191 4.21 12.17 -11.62
C VAL A 191 4.56 13.63 -11.29
N LYS A 192 4.87 13.90 -10.02
CA LYS A 192 5.21 15.25 -9.53
C LYS A 192 6.70 15.48 -9.41
N GLY A 193 7.47 14.43 -9.14
CA GLY A 193 8.92 14.53 -9.06
C GLY A 193 9.56 13.20 -8.68
N ILE A 194 10.83 13.07 -9.04
CA ILE A 194 11.70 11.95 -8.70
C ILE A 194 13.00 12.52 -8.13
N GLN A 195 13.37 12.15 -6.91
CA GLN A 195 14.59 12.61 -6.24
C GLN A 195 15.70 11.54 -6.29
N ALA A 196 16.96 12.01 -6.31
CA ALA A 196 18.15 11.17 -6.40
C ALA A 196 18.52 10.50 -5.05
N GLY A 197 19.11 9.31 -5.14
CA GLY A 197 19.33 8.37 -4.04
C GLY A 197 18.96 6.96 -4.52
N SER A 198 18.20 6.21 -3.71
CA SER A 198 17.22 5.27 -4.30
C SER A 198 16.07 6.12 -4.87
N VAL A 199 15.41 5.66 -5.92
CA VAL A 199 14.34 6.41 -6.60
C VAL A 199 13.22 6.74 -5.61
N ILE A 200 13.10 8.02 -5.23
CA ILE A 200 11.98 8.53 -4.43
C ILE A 200 11.04 9.28 -5.35
N MET A 201 9.86 8.73 -5.59
CA MET A 201 8.91 9.25 -6.56
C MET A 201 7.60 9.68 -5.89
N THR A 202 7.14 10.89 -6.21
CA THR A 202 5.82 11.38 -5.80
C THR A 202 4.86 11.37 -6.98
N VAL A 203 3.70 10.75 -6.80
CA VAL A 203 2.63 10.64 -7.78
C VAL A 203 1.36 11.24 -7.18
N ALA A 204 0.71 12.16 -7.87
CA ALA A 204 -0.56 12.73 -7.45
C ALA A 204 -1.73 12.06 -8.17
N ILE A 205 -2.84 11.86 -7.47
CA ILE A 205 -4.09 11.36 -8.06
C ILE A 205 -4.89 12.53 -8.63
N THR A 206 -5.11 12.52 -9.94
CA THR A 206 -5.63 13.66 -10.71
C THR A 206 -7.05 13.50 -11.22
N GLY A 207 -7.61 12.28 -11.32
CA GLY A 207 -8.93 12.03 -11.91
C GLY A 207 -9.99 13.08 -11.53
N GLU A 208 -10.84 13.49 -12.49
CA GLU A 208 -11.80 14.62 -12.49
C GLU A 208 -12.92 14.54 -11.42
N THR A 209 -12.59 14.15 -10.22
CA THR A 209 -13.54 13.73 -9.20
C THR A 209 -13.35 14.53 -7.92
N LYS A 210 -14.44 14.68 -7.15
CA LYS A 210 -14.46 15.48 -5.92
C LYS A 210 -13.46 14.90 -4.91
N SER A 211 -13.04 15.66 -3.89
CA SER A 211 -12.05 15.19 -2.89
C SER A 211 -12.41 13.85 -2.24
N ASN A 212 -13.71 13.55 -2.08
CA ASN A 212 -14.22 12.27 -1.58
C ASN A 212 -13.85 11.08 -2.47
N ASP A 213 -13.77 11.26 -3.78
CA ASP A 213 -13.47 10.19 -4.73
C ASP A 213 -11.97 9.89 -4.77
N LYS A 214 -11.12 10.92 -4.71
CA LYS A 214 -9.66 10.74 -4.56
C LYS A 214 -9.29 10.05 -3.26
N LYS A 215 -9.98 10.43 -2.17
CA LYS A 215 -9.85 9.74 -0.88
C LYS A 215 -10.28 8.29 -0.98
N ARG A 216 -11.41 8.01 -1.63
CA ARG A 216 -11.90 6.66 -1.83
C ARG A 216 -10.92 5.82 -2.66
N CYS A 217 -10.30 6.41 -3.68
CA CYS A 217 -9.24 5.78 -4.46
C CYS A 217 -8.06 5.37 -3.57
N LEU A 218 -7.50 6.28 -2.77
CA LEU A 218 -6.43 5.94 -1.81
C LEU A 218 -6.84 4.84 -0.81
N GLN A 219 -8.09 4.86 -0.34
CA GLN A 219 -8.61 3.79 0.54
C GLN A 219 -8.69 2.43 -0.17
N LEU A 220 -9.06 2.39 -1.45
CA LEU A 220 -9.13 1.16 -2.24
C LEU A 220 -7.72 0.61 -2.53
N VAL A 221 -6.79 1.50 -2.89
CA VAL A 221 -5.37 1.16 -3.02
C VAL A 221 -4.84 0.59 -1.71
N TYR A 222 -5.03 1.28 -0.58
CA TYR A 222 -4.60 0.79 0.74
C TYR A 222 -5.19 -0.58 1.10
N LYS A 223 -6.47 -0.82 0.80
CA LYS A 223 -7.13 -2.11 1.06
C LYS A 223 -6.60 -3.26 0.20
N SER A 224 -5.92 -2.96 -0.91
CA SER A 224 -5.39 -3.97 -1.83
C SER A 224 -4.07 -4.59 -1.34
N PHE A 225 -3.39 -3.97 -0.36
CA PHE A 225 -2.09 -4.41 0.20
C PHE A 225 -2.16 -5.69 1.05
N THR A 226 -2.47 -6.80 0.39
CA THR A 226 -2.30 -8.15 0.93
C THR A 226 -0.82 -8.53 1.04
N ASP A 227 -0.50 -9.58 1.79
CA ASP A 227 0.87 -10.11 1.86
C ASP A 227 1.41 -10.48 0.48
N SER A 228 0.58 -11.15 -0.35
CA SER A 228 0.94 -11.53 -1.72
C SER A 228 1.26 -10.32 -2.59
N LEU A 229 0.49 -9.23 -2.49
CA LEU A 229 0.75 -8.02 -3.24
C LEU A 229 2.04 -7.33 -2.77
N GLN A 230 2.30 -7.31 -1.46
CA GLN A 230 3.54 -6.76 -0.92
C GLN A 230 4.77 -7.57 -1.38
N ASP A 231 4.66 -8.89 -1.53
CA ASP A 231 5.72 -9.73 -2.11
C ASP A 231 5.97 -9.37 -3.58
N GLU A 232 4.92 -9.11 -4.37
CA GLU A 232 5.07 -8.67 -5.76
C GLU A 232 5.73 -7.29 -5.87
N LEU A 233 5.30 -6.34 -5.04
CA LEU A 233 5.91 -5.00 -4.98
C LEU A 233 7.37 -5.06 -4.50
N GLY A 234 7.69 -6.00 -3.61
CA GLY A 234 9.05 -6.28 -3.19
C GLY A 234 9.94 -6.76 -4.34
N LYS A 235 9.42 -7.58 -5.26
CA LYS A 235 10.11 -7.98 -6.51
C LYS A 235 10.31 -6.81 -7.47
N MET A 236 9.41 -5.82 -7.43
CA MET A 236 9.57 -4.54 -8.13
C MET A 236 10.55 -3.58 -7.40
N LYS A 237 11.37 -4.09 -6.47
CA LYS A 237 12.32 -3.32 -5.64
C LYS A 237 11.68 -2.18 -4.85
N THR A 238 10.37 -2.23 -4.60
CA THR A 238 9.69 -1.20 -3.83
C THR A 238 9.96 -1.44 -2.35
N PHE A 239 10.62 -0.50 -1.68
CA PHE A 239 10.91 -0.57 -0.25
C PHE A 239 9.97 0.29 0.60
N PHE A 240 9.27 1.25 0.00
CA PHE A 240 8.38 2.16 0.72
C PHE A 240 7.20 2.63 -0.14
N ILE A 241 6.01 2.69 0.46
CA ILE A 241 4.85 3.36 -0.14
C ILE A 241 4.11 4.15 0.94
N PHE A 242 3.82 5.42 0.68
CA PHE A 242 2.96 6.27 1.49
C PHE A 242 1.72 6.74 0.72
N MET A 243 0.57 6.78 1.39
CA MET A 243 -0.71 7.23 0.86
C MET A 243 -1.28 8.37 1.71
N GLY A 244 -1.48 9.55 1.14
CA GLY A 244 -2.13 10.68 1.83
C GLY A 244 -1.43 12.00 1.60
N PRO A 245 -1.63 13.01 2.47
CA PRO A 245 -0.98 14.31 2.29
C PRO A 245 0.52 14.31 2.61
N GLU A 246 1.31 15.07 1.85
CA GLU A 246 2.77 15.15 2.06
C GLU A 246 3.15 15.70 3.45
N GLU A 247 2.40 16.69 3.96
CA GLU A 247 2.60 17.21 5.32
C GLU A 247 2.46 16.13 6.40
N SER A 248 1.57 15.17 6.20
CA SER A 248 1.35 14.06 7.13
C SER A 248 2.54 13.10 7.11
N LEU A 249 3.17 12.89 5.96
CA LEU A 249 4.42 12.13 5.87
C LEU A 249 5.56 12.84 6.61
N LEU A 250 5.72 14.16 6.44
CA LEU A 250 6.75 14.92 7.15
C LEU A 250 6.58 14.83 8.67
N LYS A 251 5.34 14.86 9.16
CA LYS A 251 5.03 14.62 10.59
C LYS A 251 5.44 13.21 11.02
N ILE A 252 5.09 12.18 10.25
CA ILE A 252 5.47 10.78 10.53
C ILE A 252 7.00 10.64 10.62
N GLN A 253 7.74 11.22 9.67
CA GLN A 253 9.20 11.17 9.65
C GLN A 253 9.79 11.83 10.90
N LYS A 254 9.28 13.00 11.28
CA LYS A 254 9.68 13.71 12.50
C LYS A 254 9.34 12.93 13.78
N TYR A 255 8.22 12.21 13.81
CA TYR A 255 7.86 11.36 14.96
C TYR A 255 8.71 10.09 15.04
N GLN A 256 9.09 9.50 13.91
CA GLN A 256 10.05 8.39 13.88
C GLN A 256 11.40 8.77 14.49
N GLU A 257 11.86 10.01 14.26
CA GLU A 257 13.07 10.54 14.89
C GLU A 257 12.91 10.71 16.40
N LYS A 258 11.71 10.60 16.96
CA LYS A 258 11.44 10.70 18.40
C LYS A 258 11.15 9.35 19.06
N LEU A 259 10.95 8.27 18.29
CA LEU A 259 10.72 6.95 18.83
C LEU A 259 12.05 6.35 19.30
N TYR A 260 12.39 6.59 20.56
CA TYR A 260 13.60 6.04 21.18
C TYR A 260 13.23 4.86 22.09
N LEU A 261 14.09 3.84 22.10
CA LEU A 261 14.04 2.83 23.15
C LEU A 261 14.56 3.44 24.46
N HIS A 262 14.10 2.90 25.59
CA HIS A 262 14.59 3.24 26.93
C HIS A 262 15.13 1.98 27.63
N PRO A 263 16.33 1.49 27.25
CA PRO A 263 16.76 0.14 27.58
C PRO A 263 16.84 -0.17 29.08
N GLU A 264 17.09 0.82 29.94
CA GLU A 264 17.15 0.66 31.40
C GLU A 264 15.84 0.16 32.03
N PHE A 265 14.70 0.40 31.37
CA PHE A 265 13.39 -0.07 31.82
C PHE A 265 12.96 -1.38 31.17
N ASN A 266 13.83 -2.00 30.36
CA ASN A 266 13.54 -3.32 29.79
C ASN A 266 13.47 -4.36 30.91
N ARG A 267 12.56 -5.32 30.77
CA ARG A 267 12.29 -6.36 31.77
C ARG A 267 12.10 -7.69 31.08
N VAL A 268 12.44 -8.77 31.77
CA VAL A 268 12.14 -10.14 31.34
C VAL A 268 11.35 -10.79 32.47
N TYR A 269 10.04 -10.88 32.25
CA TYR A 269 9.10 -11.34 33.25
C TYR A 269 9.09 -12.87 33.31
N VAL A 270 9.92 -13.42 34.20
CA VAL A 270 10.07 -14.86 34.44
C VAL A 270 10.38 -15.10 35.91
N ARG A 271 9.94 -16.25 36.45
CA ARG A 271 10.28 -16.66 37.81
C ARG A 271 11.81 -16.69 37.98
N GLY A 272 12.30 -16.11 39.06
CA GLY A 272 13.74 -15.96 39.32
C GLY A 272 14.36 -14.68 38.73
N ARG A 273 13.60 -13.87 37.99
CA ARG A 273 14.02 -12.54 37.53
C ARG A 273 12.95 -11.49 37.87
N ASP A 274 12.46 -10.72 36.89
CA ASP A 274 11.50 -9.63 37.06
C ASP A 274 10.11 -10.21 37.37
N PHE A 275 9.93 -10.80 38.55
CA PHE A 275 8.72 -11.54 38.92
C PHE A 275 8.18 -11.11 40.28
N TRP A 276 6.86 -11.04 40.39
CA TRP A 276 6.13 -10.85 41.63
C TRP A 276 4.80 -11.62 41.60
N GLN A 277 4.23 -11.86 42.78
CA GLN A 277 2.92 -12.48 42.94
C GLN A 277 1.87 -11.43 43.32
N GLY A 278 0.65 -11.61 42.82
CA GLY A 278 -0.45 -10.67 43.05
C GLY A 278 -0.22 -9.30 42.39
N ALA A 279 -0.95 -8.30 42.87
CA ALA A 279 -0.82 -6.94 42.39
C ALA A 279 0.52 -6.34 42.86
N LEU A 280 1.23 -5.66 41.95
CA LEU A 280 2.50 -5.01 42.27
C LEU A 280 2.29 -3.91 43.32
N SER A 281 3.11 -3.94 44.38
CA SER A 281 3.10 -2.96 45.46
C SER A 281 4.50 -2.36 45.64
N ASP A 282 4.89 -1.48 44.70
CA ASP A 282 6.19 -0.78 44.69
C ASP A 282 6.06 0.72 45.05
N GLY A 283 4.89 1.14 45.55
CA GLY A 283 4.59 2.52 45.90
C GLY A 283 4.27 3.45 44.72
N LYS A 284 4.38 3.00 43.46
CA LYS A 284 4.05 3.86 42.30
C LYS A 284 2.55 3.82 41.97
N GLY A 285 1.97 4.99 41.73
CA GLY A 285 0.56 5.13 41.34
C GLY A 285 0.30 4.58 39.94
N ARG A 286 -0.49 3.51 39.84
CA ARG A 286 -0.87 2.88 38.56
C ARG A 286 -2.36 2.91 38.25
N GLY A 287 -3.21 3.54 39.06
CA GLY A 287 -4.66 3.67 38.80
C GLY A 287 -5.47 2.36 38.88
N SER A 288 -4.86 1.21 38.62
CA SER A 288 -5.41 -0.13 38.71
C SER A 288 -4.34 -1.12 39.19
N PRO A 289 -4.75 -2.30 39.72
CA PRO A 289 -3.82 -3.38 39.97
C PRO A 289 -3.00 -3.74 38.73
N TYR A 290 -1.70 -3.99 38.93
CA TYR A 290 -0.78 -4.42 37.88
C TYR A 290 -0.17 -5.78 38.24
N TYR A 291 -0.48 -6.78 37.42
CA TYR A 291 -0.03 -8.16 37.62
C TYR A 291 1.18 -8.46 36.74
N CYS A 292 2.07 -9.33 37.24
CA CYS A 292 3.28 -9.71 36.51
C CYS A 292 2.94 -10.35 35.16
N PRO A 293 3.35 -9.78 34.02
CA PRO A 293 3.11 -10.35 32.70
C PRO A 293 4.13 -11.46 32.41
N VAL A 294 4.09 -12.52 33.22
CA VAL A 294 5.01 -13.67 33.12
C VAL A 294 4.98 -14.25 31.71
N GLY A 295 6.15 -14.54 31.15
CA GLY A 295 6.27 -15.05 29.79
C GLY A 295 6.61 -14.00 28.73
N TRP A 296 6.80 -12.75 29.13
CA TRP A 296 7.02 -11.64 28.19
C TRP A 296 8.32 -10.88 28.47
N LYS A 297 8.95 -10.40 27.40
CA LYS A 297 10.08 -9.46 27.43
C LYS A 297 9.57 -8.07 27.06
N ARG A 298 9.81 -7.10 27.93
CA ARG A 298 9.44 -5.70 27.72
C ARG A 298 10.58 -4.94 27.08
N TRP A 299 10.27 -4.29 25.98
CA TRP A 299 11.09 -3.27 25.34
C TRP A 299 10.45 -1.92 25.57
N SER A 300 11.12 -1.07 26.34
CA SER A 300 10.56 0.20 26.78
C SER A 300 10.72 1.26 25.73
N PHE A 301 9.73 2.12 25.59
CA PHE A 301 9.87 3.36 24.83
C PHE A 301 10.18 4.52 25.75
N TYR A 302 11.05 5.41 25.28
CA TYR A 302 11.23 6.71 25.88
C TYR A 302 10.03 7.57 25.48
N VAL A 303 9.35 8.12 26.49
CA VAL A 303 8.15 8.95 26.30
C VAL A 303 8.42 10.40 26.75
N THR A 304 8.98 10.58 27.95
CA THR A 304 9.33 11.88 28.52
C THR A 304 10.25 11.74 29.73
N ASP A 305 11.10 12.74 29.98
CA ASP A 305 11.94 12.85 31.19
C ASP A 305 11.13 12.87 32.50
N ARG A 306 9.88 13.33 32.46
CA ARG A 306 9.00 13.46 33.64
C ARG A 306 7.93 12.37 33.68
N PHE A 307 8.33 11.14 33.36
CA PHE A 307 7.42 10.00 33.19
C PHE A 307 6.56 9.73 34.42
N ASP A 308 7.17 9.57 35.59
CA ASP A 308 6.44 9.24 36.84
C ASP A 308 5.52 10.39 37.27
N GLU A 309 5.92 11.67 37.08
CA GLU A 309 5.06 12.83 37.34
C GLU A 309 3.84 12.84 36.41
N LYS A 310 4.07 12.70 35.10
CA LYS A 310 3.02 12.80 34.08
C LYS A 310 2.01 11.66 34.14
N PHE A 311 2.48 10.44 34.40
CA PHE A 311 1.66 9.22 34.32
C PHE A 311 1.31 8.63 35.69
N ASN A 312 1.52 9.38 36.78
CA ASN A 312 1.08 8.97 38.10
C ASN A 312 -0.43 8.71 38.11
N GLY A 313 -0.83 7.51 38.54
CA GLY A 313 -2.23 7.11 38.57
C GLY A 313 -2.80 6.64 37.23
N TRP A 314 -2.00 6.60 36.14
CA TRP A 314 -2.45 6.05 34.86
C TRP A 314 -2.36 4.53 34.85
N CYS A 315 -3.43 3.89 34.37
CA CYS A 315 -3.57 2.43 34.27
C CYS A 315 -2.61 1.83 33.25
N ILE A 316 -2.04 0.66 33.57
CA ILE A 316 -1.31 -0.15 32.59
C ILE A 316 -2.28 -1.10 31.90
N CYS A 317 -2.23 -1.14 30.57
CA CYS A 317 -3.03 -2.05 29.77
C CYS A 317 -2.27 -2.49 28.52
N TYR A 318 -2.84 -3.44 27.79
CA TYR A 318 -2.26 -4.04 26.60
C TYR A 318 -3.20 -3.91 25.41
N HIS A 319 -2.62 -3.71 24.23
CA HIS A 319 -3.31 -3.71 22.94
C HIS A 319 -2.65 -4.73 22.01
N GLY A 320 -3.38 -5.79 21.66
CA GLY A 320 -2.97 -6.74 20.63
C GLY A 320 -3.23 -6.15 19.24
N THR A 321 -2.32 -6.39 18.29
CA THR A 321 -2.52 -6.05 16.88
C THR A 321 -1.77 -7.01 15.96
N LYS A 322 -1.92 -6.83 14.65
CA LYS A 322 -1.15 -7.56 13.63
C LYS A 322 0.23 -6.93 13.42
N PHE A 323 1.23 -7.72 13.05
CA PHE A 323 2.58 -7.23 12.73
C PHE A 323 2.56 -6.14 11.65
N ALA A 324 1.70 -6.29 10.64
CA ALA A 324 1.54 -5.32 9.56
C ALA A 324 1.11 -3.91 10.04
N TYR A 325 0.47 -3.80 11.21
CA TYR A 325 -0.01 -2.52 11.74
C TYR A 325 0.88 -1.94 12.84
N GLY A 326 1.81 -2.72 13.41
CA GLY A 326 2.60 -2.32 14.59
C GLY A 326 3.33 -0.99 14.40
N ILE A 327 4.10 -0.87 13.31
CA ILE A 327 4.81 0.37 12.99
C ILE A 327 3.83 1.51 12.73
N SER A 328 2.77 1.29 11.95
CA SER A 328 1.78 2.34 11.70
C SER A 328 1.14 2.86 12.99
N ILE A 329 0.82 1.98 13.94
CA ILE A 329 0.26 2.35 15.24
C ILE A 329 1.28 3.14 16.08
N LEU A 330 2.55 2.72 16.10
CA LEU A 330 3.59 3.45 16.84
C LEU A 330 3.84 4.85 16.28
N LEU A 331 3.66 5.05 14.98
CA LEU A 331 3.92 6.32 14.31
C LEU A 331 2.71 7.25 14.27
N ASN A 332 1.51 6.70 14.14
CA ASN A 332 0.29 7.48 13.94
C ASN A 332 -0.64 7.47 15.17
N GLY A 333 -0.48 6.51 16.08
CA GLY A 333 -1.39 6.26 17.19
C GLY A 333 -2.46 5.22 16.88
N LEU A 334 -3.44 5.10 17.77
CA LEU A 334 -4.49 4.07 17.69
C LEU A 334 -5.71 4.58 16.94
N LYS A 335 -6.18 3.76 15.99
CA LYS A 335 -7.45 3.98 15.32
C LYS A 335 -8.60 3.41 16.16
N PRO A 336 -9.62 4.22 16.52
CA PRO A 336 -10.79 3.72 17.20
C PRO A 336 -11.61 2.74 16.37
N ALA A 337 -12.20 1.78 17.06
CA ALA A 337 -13.30 0.97 16.57
C ALA A 337 -14.56 1.85 16.47
N TYR A 338 -15.29 1.79 15.35
CA TYR A 338 -16.53 2.56 15.15
C TYR A 338 -17.80 1.73 15.38
N ARG A 339 -17.75 0.41 15.12
CA ARG A 339 -18.87 -0.54 15.31
C ARG A 339 -18.32 -1.86 15.85
N HIS A 340 -18.32 -2.00 17.17
CA HIS A 340 -17.89 -3.20 17.88
C HIS A 340 -18.90 -3.54 18.99
N GLU A 341 -18.76 -4.74 19.56
CA GLU A 341 -19.69 -5.34 20.54
C GLU A 341 -20.02 -4.41 21.72
N HIS A 342 -19.08 -3.55 22.12
CA HIS A 342 -19.26 -2.63 23.25
C HIS A 342 -19.32 -1.14 22.86
N GLY A 343 -19.40 -0.84 21.57
CA GLY A 343 -19.54 0.50 21.00
C GLY A 343 -18.25 1.07 20.43
N ALA A 344 -18.24 2.37 20.15
CA ALA A 344 -17.09 3.05 19.59
C ALA A 344 -16.04 3.41 20.67
N GLY A 345 -14.76 3.20 20.36
CA GLY A 345 -13.64 3.53 21.24
C GLY A 345 -12.35 2.78 20.88
N ILE A 346 -11.32 2.95 21.71
CA ILE A 346 -10.10 2.13 21.64
C ILE A 346 -10.24 0.97 22.62
N TYR A 347 -9.94 -0.24 22.15
CA TYR A 347 -10.07 -1.46 22.93
C TYR A 347 -8.70 -1.87 23.47
N VAL A 348 -8.60 -1.98 24.79
CA VAL A 348 -7.42 -2.43 25.53
C VAL A 348 -7.84 -3.36 26.66
N THR A 349 -6.88 -4.00 27.30
CA THR A 349 -7.14 -4.91 28.42
C THR A 349 -6.05 -4.83 29.49
N PRO A 350 -6.38 -4.97 30.78
CA PRO A 350 -5.38 -5.11 31.84
C PRO A 350 -4.70 -6.50 31.82
N SER A 351 -5.23 -7.47 31.06
CA SER A 351 -4.69 -8.83 30.97
C SER A 351 -3.88 -9.02 29.70
N ILE A 352 -2.58 -9.23 29.86
CA ILE A 352 -1.73 -9.62 28.73
C ILE A 352 -2.12 -10.99 28.17
N ASN A 353 -2.64 -11.89 29.02
CA ASN A 353 -3.11 -13.21 28.60
C ASN A 353 -4.30 -13.08 27.65
N TYR A 354 -5.27 -12.22 27.96
CA TYR A 354 -6.38 -11.92 27.06
C TYR A 354 -5.90 -11.23 25.77
N ALA A 355 -5.03 -10.22 25.87
CA ALA A 355 -4.46 -9.53 24.72
C ALA A 355 -3.70 -10.48 23.78
N SER A 356 -3.12 -11.56 24.32
CA SER A 356 -2.34 -12.52 23.56
C SER A 356 -3.17 -13.49 22.72
N HIS A 357 -4.50 -13.50 22.84
CA HIS A 357 -5.32 -14.35 21.98
C HIS A 357 -5.13 -13.93 20.50
N PRO A 358 -4.98 -14.87 19.54
CA PRO A 358 -4.60 -14.48 18.18
C PRO A 358 -5.66 -13.73 17.37
N ARG A 359 -6.89 -13.61 17.91
CA ARG A 359 -7.87 -12.61 17.45
C ARG A 359 -7.31 -11.18 17.56
N TYR A 360 -6.58 -10.89 18.63
CA TYR A 360 -6.06 -9.56 18.94
C TYR A 360 -4.58 -9.46 18.57
N ALA A 361 -3.73 -10.39 19.04
CA ALA A 361 -2.29 -10.36 18.82
C ALA A 361 -1.84 -11.47 17.86
N GLU A 362 -1.44 -11.10 16.65
CA GLU A 362 -1.01 -12.07 15.64
C GLU A 362 0.18 -12.91 16.13
N VAL A 363 0.13 -14.22 15.87
CA VAL A 363 1.25 -15.15 16.08
C VAL A 363 1.92 -15.37 14.74
N LYS A 364 3.25 -15.18 14.67
CA LYS A 364 4.01 -15.45 13.45
C LYS A 364 5.09 -16.49 13.69
N GLN A 365 5.25 -17.39 12.72
CA GLN A 365 6.46 -18.19 12.63
C GLN A 365 7.62 -17.28 12.24
N ILE A 366 8.76 -17.44 12.91
CA ILE A 366 9.97 -16.68 12.63
C ILE A 366 10.55 -17.18 11.29
N PRO A 367 10.68 -16.32 10.27
CA PRO A 367 11.27 -16.73 8.99
C PRO A 367 12.73 -17.13 9.16
N SER A 368 13.20 -18.03 8.29
CA SER A 368 14.59 -18.48 8.29
C SER A 368 15.61 -17.33 8.19
N SER A 369 15.25 -16.23 7.49
CA SER A 369 16.08 -15.02 7.38
C SER A 369 16.35 -14.31 8.70
N PHE A 370 15.50 -14.51 9.72
CA PHE A 370 15.62 -13.89 11.04
C PHE A 370 16.24 -14.80 12.11
N ARG A 371 16.71 -15.99 11.74
CA ARG A 371 17.32 -16.95 12.68
C ARG A 371 18.59 -16.42 13.35
N ASN A 372 19.31 -15.48 12.74
CA ASN A 372 20.46 -14.84 13.38
C ASN A 372 20.04 -13.97 14.58
N THR A 373 18.85 -13.39 14.53
CA THR A 373 18.29 -12.54 15.58
C THR A 373 17.56 -13.36 16.64
N PHE A 374 16.75 -14.34 16.21
CA PHE A 374 15.99 -15.22 17.09
C PHE A 374 16.49 -16.67 16.96
N LYS A 375 17.64 -16.95 17.54
CA LYS A 375 18.37 -18.21 17.33
C LYS A 375 17.60 -19.44 17.77
N LEU A 376 17.03 -19.38 18.97
CA LEU A 376 16.32 -20.51 19.58
C LEU A 376 14.82 -20.49 19.29
N GLY A 377 14.30 -19.41 18.70
CA GLY A 377 12.87 -19.15 18.53
C GLY A 377 12.31 -19.62 17.20
N ASP A 378 11.15 -20.27 17.27
CA ASP A 378 10.37 -20.69 16.09
C ASP A 378 9.15 -19.80 15.88
N TYR A 379 8.58 -19.25 16.95
CA TYR A 379 7.42 -18.35 16.89
C TYR A 379 7.65 -17.07 17.67
N ILE A 380 7.02 -16.00 17.21
CA ILE A 380 7.03 -14.68 17.85
C ILE A 380 5.62 -14.11 17.92
N GLN A 381 5.34 -13.42 19.01
CA GLN A 381 4.13 -12.64 19.23
C GLN A 381 4.50 -11.35 19.94
N TYR A 382 3.74 -10.28 19.68
CA TYR A 382 3.87 -9.04 20.46
C TYR A 382 2.51 -8.43 20.82
N VAL A 383 2.52 -7.63 21.87
CA VAL A 383 1.45 -6.67 22.20
C VAL A 383 2.06 -5.33 22.57
N LEU A 384 1.29 -4.26 22.38
CA LEU A 384 1.68 -2.93 22.84
C LEU A 384 1.32 -2.80 24.32
N GLU A 385 2.25 -2.34 25.14
CA GLU A 385 1.98 -1.90 26.51
C GLU A 385 1.66 -0.40 26.48
N CYS A 386 0.54 -0.03 27.06
CA CYS A 386 0.06 1.35 27.09
C CYS A 386 -0.20 1.83 28.52
N ARG A 387 -0.14 3.15 28.69
CA ARG A 387 -0.71 3.87 29.84
C ARG A 387 -2.00 4.55 29.42
N VAL A 388 -3.05 4.41 30.23
CA VAL A 388 -4.37 5.03 30.00
C VAL A 388 -4.75 5.92 31.17
N HIS A 389 -5.23 7.12 30.86
CA HIS A 389 -5.78 8.01 31.88
C HIS A 389 -7.09 7.42 32.42
N PRO A 390 -7.26 7.25 33.75
CA PRO A 390 -8.42 6.57 34.32
C PRO A 390 -9.75 7.21 33.93
N ASN A 391 -9.82 8.55 33.86
CA ASN A 391 -11.02 9.27 33.45
C ASN A 391 -11.42 9.07 31.97
N SER A 392 -10.54 8.50 31.16
CA SER A 392 -10.83 8.20 29.75
C SER A 392 -11.35 6.78 29.55
N ILE A 393 -11.38 5.94 30.58
CA ILE A 393 -11.98 4.61 30.53
C ILE A 393 -13.51 4.77 30.57
N LYS A 394 -14.14 4.63 29.40
CA LYS A 394 -15.59 4.77 29.24
C LYS A 394 -16.35 3.57 29.79
N LYS A 395 -15.80 2.37 29.58
CA LYS A 395 -16.41 1.10 29.98
C LYS A 395 -15.35 0.08 30.37
N ILE A 396 -15.68 -0.73 31.37
CA ILE A 396 -15.01 -1.97 31.72
C ILE A 396 -16.08 -3.06 31.61
N VAL A 397 -15.87 -4.03 30.73
CA VAL A 397 -16.90 -4.99 30.31
C VAL A 397 -16.34 -6.40 30.14
N LEU A 398 -17.27 -7.34 29.97
CA LEU A 398 -17.02 -8.74 29.67
C LEU A 398 -16.15 -8.89 28.41
N GLU A 399 -15.31 -9.92 28.44
CA GLU A 399 -14.58 -10.40 27.28
C GLU A 399 -15.47 -10.73 26.07
N THR A 400 -14.95 -10.57 24.85
CA THR A 400 -15.69 -10.73 23.59
C THR A 400 -15.40 -12.05 22.88
N LEU A 401 -14.61 -12.95 23.46
CA LEU A 401 -14.29 -14.29 22.95
C LEU A 401 -15.29 -15.36 23.41
N ARG A 402 -16.29 -14.98 24.22
CA ARG A 402 -17.39 -15.81 24.77
C ARG A 402 -16.85 -17.15 25.23
N CYS A 403 -15.89 -17.07 26.14
CA CYS A 403 -15.28 -18.25 26.74
C CYS A 403 -16.35 -19.04 27.50
N LYS A 404 -16.24 -20.38 27.52
CA LYS A 404 -17.17 -21.22 28.29
C LYS A 404 -17.21 -20.77 29.75
N ASN A 405 -18.40 -20.73 30.35
CA ASN A 405 -18.67 -20.11 31.67
C ASN A 405 -17.76 -20.58 32.82
N ASN A 406 -17.13 -21.75 32.71
CA ASN A 406 -16.25 -22.31 33.73
C ASN A 406 -14.75 -22.06 33.48
N VAL A 407 -14.38 -21.36 32.39
CA VAL A 407 -12.99 -21.14 32.00
C VAL A 407 -12.56 -19.72 32.35
N ARG A 408 -11.52 -19.66 33.18
CA ARG A 408 -10.88 -18.40 33.58
C ARG A 408 -9.77 -18.03 32.58
N ILE A 409 -9.86 -16.83 32.00
CA ILE A 409 -8.86 -16.33 31.04
C ILE A 409 -7.59 -15.83 31.74
N ASP A 410 -7.77 -15.05 32.81
CA ASP A 410 -6.67 -14.51 33.61
C ASP A 410 -6.87 -14.87 35.09
N PRO A 411 -5.88 -15.46 35.77
CA PRO A 411 -6.06 -15.88 37.16
C PRO A 411 -6.31 -14.70 38.12
N ASN A 412 -5.93 -13.47 37.75
CA ASN A 412 -6.03 -12.30 38.62
C ASN A 412 -7.16 -11.32 38.22
N ILE A 413 -7.79 -11.50 37.07
CA ILE A 413 -8.78 -10.56 36.53
C ILE A 413 -10.05 -11.32 36.10
N GLU A 414 -11.20 -10.89 36.63
CA GLU A 414 -12.52 -11.44 36.29
C GLU A 414 -12.84 -11.25 34.81
N ASN A 415 -13.49 -12.26 34.17
CA ASN A 415 -13.80 -12.22 32.75
C ASN A 415 -14.71 -11.01 32.40
N GLU A 416 -15.56 -10.59 33.33
CA GLU A 416 -16.47 -9.43 33.26
C GLU A 416 -15.73 -8.08 33.23
N ARG A 417 -14.40 -8.09 33.41
CA ARG A 417 -13.57 -6.89 33.55
C ARG A 417 -12.36 -6.85 32.61
N LEU A 418 -12.30 -7.77 31.65
CA LEU A 418 -11.14 -7.93 30.77
C LEU A 418 -11.10 -6.92 29.63
N GLU A 419 -12.23 -6.39 29.18
CA GLU A 419 -12.25 -5.50 28.02
C GLU A 419 -12.53 -4.06 28.44
N TRP A 420 -11.60 -3.17 28.12
CA TRP A 420 -11.71 -1.74 28.43
C TRP A 420 -11.91 -0.96 27.14
N VAL A 421 -12.91 -0.09 27.14
CA VAL A 421 -13.20 0.83 26.03
C VAL A 421 -12.80 2.23 26.44
N ILE A 422 -11.80 2.78 25.75
CA ILE A 422 -11.28 4.12 26.00
C ILE A 422 -12.03 5.11 25.11
N ASP A 423 -12.49 6.22 25.71
CA ASP A 423 -13.08 7.33 24.97
C ASP A 423 -12.04 7.99 24.09
N THR A 424 -12.46 8.34 22.88
CA THR A 424 -11.60 8.93 21.86
C THR A 424 -11.88 10.42 21.72
N TYR A 425 -12.85 10.96 22.47
CA TYR A 425 -13.27 12.36 22.41
C TYR A 425 -13.58 12.80 20.96
N LYS A 426 -14.22 11.91 20.19
CA LYS A 426 -14.53 12.05 18.76
C LYS A 426 -13.31 12.12 17.83
N LYS A 427 -12.10 11.89 18.34
CA LYS A 427 -10.90 11.71 17.50
C LYS A 427 -11.01 10.40 16.74
N THR A 428 -10.51 10.42 15.51
CA THR A 428 -10.53 9.29 14.56
C THR A 428 -9.20 8.56 14.48
N ILE A 429 -8.15 9.19 15.00
CA ILE A 429 -6.93 8.56 15.47
C ILE A 429 -6.55 9.21 16.80
N VAL A 430 -6.11 8.40 17.75
CA VAL A 430 -5.58 8.87 19.03
C VAL A 430 -4.05 8.78 18.96
N ASP A 431 -3.43 9.92 18.66
CA ASP A 431 -1.98 10.09 18.58
C ASP A 431 -1.35 9.92 19.96
N PHE A 432 -0.33 9.07 20.08
CA PHE A 432 0.39 8.87 21.34
C PHE A 432 1.24 10.08 21.74
N ASN A 433 1.56 10.98 20.80
CA ASN A 433 2.36 12.17 21.03
C ASN A 433 1.54 13.39 21.42
N ASP A 434 0.20 13.31 21.32
CA ASP A 434 -0.68 14.36 21.78
C ASP A 434 -0.54 14.52 23.31
N PRO A 435 -0.20 15.73 23.82
CA PRO A 435 -0.11 15.98 25.25
C PRO A 435 -1.38 15.61 26.02
N GLU A 436 -2.54 15.74 25.36
CA GLU A 436 -3.87 15.45 25.88
C GLU A 436 -4.38 14.06 25.44
N SER A 437 -3.48 13.18 25.00
CA SER A 437 -3.87 11.83 24.59
C SER A 437 -4.40 11.03 25.78
N PRO A 438 -5.58 10.39 25.68
CA PRO A 438 -6.10 9.54 26.75
C PRO A 438 -5.29 8.24 26.95
N ILE A 439 -4.42 7.91 25.99
CA ILE A 439 -3.62 6.70 25.97
C ILE A 439 -2.27 6.97 25.32
N VAL A 440 -1.20 6.39 25.87
CA VAL A 440 0.14 6.44 25.29
C VAL A 440 0.76 5.05 25.27
N CYS A 441 1.49 4.71 24.22
CA CYS A 441 2.25 3.46 24.16
C CYS A 441 3.61 3.64 24.86
N THR A 442 3.85 2.85 25.91
CA THR A 442 5.05 2.96 26.77
C THR A 442 6.04 1.82 26.56
N GLY A 443 5.65 0.79 25.81
CA GLY A 443 6.55 -0.28 25.46
C GLY A 443 5.93 -1.32 24.55
N LEU A 444 6.78 -2.27 24.17
CA LEU A 444 6.46 -3.43 23.37
C LEU A 444 6.73 -4.68 24.21
N MET A 445 5.71 -5.51 24.39
CA MET A 445 5.84 -6.80 25.03
C MET A 445 6.04 -7.85 23.93
N ILE A 446 7.16 -8.57 23.96
CA ILE A 446 7.49 -9.62 23.00
C ILE A 446 7.55 -10.96 23.72
N ARG A 447 6.97 -11.98 23.09
CA ARG A 447 7.10 -13.39 23.49
C ARG A 447 7.66 -14.18 22.31
N VAL A 448 8.75 -14.90 22.56
CA VAL A 448 9.40 -15.80 21.60
C VAL A 448 9.29 -17.22 22.16
N THR A 449 8.94 -18.19 21.32
CA THR A 449 8.68 -19.56 21.76
C THR A 449 9.27 -20.61 20.81
N GLN A 450 9.57 -21.79 21.34
CA GLN A 450 10.10 -22.94 20.59
C GLN A 450 9.05 -23.65 19.72
N ASP A 451 7.78 -23.47 20.03
CA ASP A 451 6.66 -23.94 19.19
C ASP A 451 5.52 -22.91 19.32
N HIS A 452 4.38 -23.18 18.70
CA HIS A 452 3.26 -22.26 18.70
C HIS A 452 2.82 -21.93 20.14
N PRO A 453 2.67 -20.64 20.51
CA PRO A 453 2.37 -20.20 21.87
C PRO A 453 1.03 -20.71 22.41
N GLY A 454 0.11 -21.15 21.54
CA GLY A 454 -1.13 -21.84 21.94
C GLY A 454 -0.91 -23.14 22.71
N LEU A 455 0.30 -23.71 22.70
CA LEU A 455 0.66 -24.87 23.53
C LEU A 455 1.13 -24.48 24.95
N LEU A 456 1.27 -23.19 25.25
CA LEU A 456 1.65 -22.72 26.58
C LEU A 456 0.50 -22.94 27.59
N PRO A 457 0.81 -23.21 28.87
CA PRO A 457 -0.21 -23.38 29.90
C PRO A 457 -1.18 -22.18 30.00
N GLU A 458 -0.68 -20.95 29.91
CA GLU A 458 -1.49 -19.72 29.98
C GLU A 458 -2.36 -19.49 28.73
N SER A 459 -2.16 -20.25 27.66
CA SER A 459 -2.92 -20.16 26.41
C SER A 459 -3.93 -21.30 26.23
N GLN A 460 -4.03 -22.23 27.20
CA GLN A 460 -4.99 -23.35 27.14
C GLN A 460 -6.44 -22.91 27.06
N TRP A 461 -6.79 -21.74 27.61
CA TRP A 461 -8.14 -21.19 27.52
C TRP A 461 -8.55 -20.83 26.08
N TRP A 462 -7.59 -20.68 25.14
CA TRP A 462 -7.89 -20.35 23.74
C TRP A 462 -8.85 -21.37 23.13
N PHE A 463 -8.69 -22.66 23.47
CA PHE A 463 -9.52 -23.78 22.99
C PHE A 463 -10.93 -23.81 23.56
N ALA A 464 -11.24 -22.95 24.54
CA ALA A 464 -12.56 -22.81 25.12
C ALA A 464 -13.31 -21.55 24.66
N SER A 465 -12.71 -20.76 23.77
CA SER A 465 -13.37 -19.59 23.16
C SER A 465 -14.36 -20.01 22.06
N HIS A 466 -15.45 -19.25 21.88
CA HIS A 466 -16.47 -19.56 20.86
C HIS A 466 -15.91 -19.56 19.43
N LEU A 467 -14.77 -18.90 19.21
CA LEU A 467 -14.14 -18.84 17.90
C LEU A 467 -13.68 -20.22 17.44
N CYS A 468 -13.42 -21.15 18.37
CA CYS A 468 -13.03 -22.54 18.12
C CYS A 468 -14.11 -23.38 17.43
N GLU A 469 -15.37 -22.93 17.44
CA GLU A 469 -16.51 -23.68 16.90
C GLU A 469 -16.93 -23.17 15.50
N SER A 470 -16.24 -22.15 14.96
CA SER A 470 -16.58 -21.53 13.67
C SER A 470 -15.48 -21.72 12.63
N GLU A 471 -15.85 -21.88 11.35
CA GLU A 471 -14.92 -21.91 10.19
C GLU A 471 -14.01 -20.66 10.09
N ASN A 472 -14.23 -19.63 10.92
CA ASN A 472 -13.44 -18.41 10.97
C ASN A 472 -12.04 -18.55 11.60
N CYS A 473 -11.69 -19.70 12.21
CA CYS A 473 -10.33 -19.93 12.76
C CYS A 473 -9.23 -19.82 11.70
N CYS A 474 -9.48 -20.29 10.47
CA CYS A 474 -8.52 -20.20 9.37
C CYS A 474 -8.18 -18.75 8.99
N LYS A 475 -9.06 -17.78 9.26
CA LYS A 475 -8.84 -16.36 8.96
C LYS A 475 -8.01 -15.62 10.03
N ALA A 476 -7.86 -16.20 11.22
CA ALA A 476 -7.07 -15.64 12.32
C ALA A 476 -5.64 -16.22 12.39
N GLY A 477 -5.26 -17.09 11.45
CA GLY A 477 -3.93 -17.72 11.43
C GLY A 477 -3.74 -18.80 12.49
N ILE A 478 -4.83 -19.28 13.13
CA ILE A 478 -4.77 -20.36 14.12
C ILE A 478 -5.32 -21.64 13.49
N GLU A 479 -4.44 -22.59 13.16
CA GLU A 479 -4.86 -23.97 12.87
C GLU A 479 -5.08 -24.73 14.18
N LEU A 480 -6.19 -24.43 14.86
CA LEU A 480 -6.54 -25.08 16.13
C LEU A 480 -6.57 -26.60 16.02
N SER A 481 -6.94 -27.17 14.88
CA SER A 481 -6.92 -28.62 14.64
C SER A 481 -5.50 -29.20 14.77
N ILE A 482 -4.47 -28.51 14.26
CA ILE A 482 -3.07 -28.89 14.44
C ILE A 482 -2.67 -28.77 15.91
N LEU A 483 -3.01 -27.66 16.57
CA LEU A 483 -2.64 -27.45 17.97
C LEU A 483 -3.31 -28.46 18.90
N THR A 484 -4.58 -28.77 18.70
CA THR A 484 -5.31 -29.82 19.43
C THR A 484 -4.63 -31.17 19.27
N ARG A 485 -4.21 -31.52 18.04
CA ARG A 485 -3.49 -32.77 17.78
C ARG A 485 -2.13 -32.79 18.49
N LYS A 486 -1.40 -31.66 18.51
CA LYS A 486 -0.14 -31.52 19.25
C LYS A 486 -0.35 -31.71 20.75
N LEU A 487 -1.38 -31.09 21.33
CA LEU A 487 -1.74 -31.25 22.75
C LEU A 487 -2.10 -32.70 23.10
N GLN A 488 -2.92 -33.36 22.28
CA GLN A 488 -3.29 -34.77 22.48
C GLN A 488 -2.07 -35.71 22.44
N ARG A 489 -0.99 -35.32 21.76
CA ARG A 489 0.29 -36.05 21.72
C ARG A 489 1.25 -35.67 22.84
N GLY A 490 0.85 -34.79 23.77
CA GLY A 490 1.70 -34.32 24.87
C GLY A 490 2.78 -33.33 24.44
N SER A 491 2.63 -32.65 23.29
CA SER A 491 3.59 -31.62 22.86
C SER A 491 3.54 -30.44 23.84
N THR A 492 4.71 -29.94 24.21
CA THR A 492 4.86 -28.76 25.07
C THR A 492 5.50 -27.61 24.31
N CYS A 493 5.37 -26.41 24.84
CA CYS A 493 6.03 -25.22 24.30
C CYS A 493 6.73 -24.50 25.44
N SER A 494 7.93 -23.98 25.16
CA SER A 494 8.72 -23.20 26.10
C SER A 494 8.95 -21.80 25.56
N ILE A 495 8.96 -20.84 26.48
CA ILE A 495 9.28 -19.44 26.21
C ILE A 495 10.79 -19.28 26.22
N ILE A 496 11.28 -18.48 25.29
CA ILE A 496 12.69 -18.17 25.10
C ILE A 496 12.92 -16.73 25.55
N TYR A 497 13.93 -16.56 26.40
CA TYR A 497 14.20 -15.29 27.10
C TYR A 497 15.56 -14.68 26.76
N ASP A 498 16.32 -15.32 25.86
CA ASP A 498 17.71 -14.93 25.52
C ASP A 498 17.83 -13.55 24.85
#